data_AF-A0A2V9CC77-F1
#
_entry.id   AF-A0A2V9CC77-F1
#
_cell.length_a   1.000
_cell.length_b   1.000
_cell.length_c   1.000
_cell.angle_alpha   90.00
_cell.angle_beta   90.00
_cell.angle_gamma   90.00
#
_symmetry.space_group_name_H-M   'P 1'
#
loop_
_entity.id
_entity.type
_entity.pdbx_description
1 polymer ?
#
loop_
_entity_poly.entity_id
_entity_poly.type
_entity_poly.pdbx_seq_one_letter_code
_entity_poly.pdbx_strand_id
1 'polypeptide(L)'
;MSNGSYYELKKRGSRALDQDRLTRISLLTGIFKALNILYSKKLADRWVQIPNTNPMFGGETPLTYMIRGGMPAMLRVRQLLDARRGGQ
;
A
#
# COMPACT_ATOMS: atom_id res chain seq x y z
N MET A 1 13.12 -3.84 2.51
CA MET A 1 13.45 -5.24 2.87
C MET A 1 14.62 -5.67 2.01
N SER A 2 15.64 -6.32 2.57
CA SER A 2 16.69 -6.92 1.74
C SER A 2 16.12 -8.14 1.02
N ASN A 3 16.60 -8.41 -0.21
CA ASN A 3 16.19 -9.59 -0.98
C ASN A 3 16.33 -10.89 -0.16
N GLY A 4 17.36 -10.98 0.70
CA GLY A 4 17.58 -12.14 1.58
C GLY A 4 16.42 -12.42 2.56
N SER A 5 15.80 -11.39 3.15
CA SER A 5 14.68 -11.58 4.08
C SER A 5 13.43 -12.13 3.41
N TYR A 6 13.21 -11.83 2.12
CA TYR A 6 12.09 -12.36 1.35
C TYR A 6 12.30 -13.85 1.01
N TYR A 7 13.49 -14.21 0.55
CA TYR A 7 13.80 -15.60 0.21
C TYR A 7 13.83 -16.52 1.44
N GLU A 8 14.25 -16.04 2.62
CA GLU A 8 14.15 -16.80 3.87
C GLU A 8 12.70 -17.10 4.27
N LEU A 9 11.79 -16.11 4.13
CA LEU A 9 10.36 -16.32 4.36
C LEU A 9 9.80 -17.39 3.41
N LYS A 10 10.16 -17.32 2.12
CA LYS A 10 9.75 -18.29 1.09
C LYS A 10 10.29 -19.70 1.33
N LYS A 11 11.52 -19.82 1.86
CA LYS A 11 12.24 -21.10 2.01
C LYS A 11 11.89 -21.84 3.30
N ARG A 12 11.62 -21.12 4.40
CA ARG A 12 11.44 -21.73 5.73
C ARG A 12 9.98 -21.86 6.19
N GLY A 13 9.03 -21.21 5.53
CA GLY A 13 7.59 -21.37 5.81
C GLY A 13 7.09 -20.98 7.20
N SER A 14 7.94 -20.68 8.19
CA SER A 14 7.51 -20.65 9.60
C SER A 14 8.22 -19.64 10.51
N ARG A 15 8.88 -18.61 9.97
CA ARG A 15 9.19 -17.45 10.84
C ARG A 15 7.93 -16.60 10.92
N ALA A 16 7.22 -16.70 12.05
CA ALA A 16 6.07 -15.86 12.33
C ALA A 16 6.44 -14.40 12.04
N LEU A 17 5.66 -13.77 11.14
CA LEU A 17 5.82 -12.37 10.86
C LEU A 17 5.48 -11.60 12.13
N ASP A 18 6.31 -10.64 12.50
CA ASP A 18 5.97 -9.72 13.57
C ASP A 18 4.68 -8.94 13.23
N GLN A 19 4.03 -8.40 14.26
CA GLN A 19 2.75 -7.70 14.10
C GLN A 19 2.86 -6.45 13.20
N ASP A 20 4.01 -5.76 13.19
CA ASP A 20 4.26 -4.62 12.31
C ASP A 20 4.23 -5.05 10.84
N ARG A 21 4.92 -6.15 10.49
CA ARG A 21 4.93 -6.70 9.13
C ARG A 21 3.55 -7.15 8.70
N LEU A 22 2.81 -7.85 9.56
CA LEU A 22 1.43 -8.26 9.26
C LEU A 22 0.54 -7.04 9.01
N THR A 23 0.69 -5.98 9.81
CA THR A 23 -0.06 -4.74 9.65
C THR A 23 0.28 -4.06 8.31
N ARG A 24 1.56 -3.97 7.93
CA ARG A 24 1.97 -3.40 6.64
C ARG A 24 1.43 -4.21 5.46
N ILE A 25 1.47 -5.55 5.54
CA ILE A 25 0.90 -6.42 4.50
C ILE A 25 -0.61 -6.19 4.39
N SER A 26 -1.31 -6.12 5.52
CA SER A 26 -2.75 -5.84 5.55
C SER A 26 -3.09 -4.50 4.88
N LEU A 27 -2.33 -3.43 5.20
CA LEU A 27 -2.51 -2.12 4.58
C LEU A 27 -2.27 -2.17 3.06
N LEU A 28 -1.17 -2.78 2.62
CA LEU A 28 -0.81 -2.85 1.19
C LEU A 28 -1.82 -3.66 0.38
N THR A 29 -2.24 -4.83 0.89
CA THR A 29 -3.25 -5.67 0.25
C THR A 29 -4.61 -4.98 0.22
N GLY A 30 -4.96 -4.25 1.28
CA GLY A 30 -6.13 -3.39 1.32
C GLY A 30 -6.08 -2.33 0.21
N ILE A 31 -5.01 -1.52 0.16
CA ILE A 31 -4.82 -0.50 -0.87
C ILE A 31 -4.97 -1.10 -2.28
N PHE A 32 -4.30 -2.22 -2.54
CA PHE A 32 -4.39 -2.93 -3.82
C PHE A 32 -5.84 -3.32 -4.15
N LYS A 33 -6.57 -3.94 -3.21
CA LYS A 33 -7.97 -4.32 -3.39
C LYS A 33 -8.85 -3.10 -3.69
N ALA A 34 -8.69 -2.01 -2.93
CA ALA A 34 -9.49 -0.80 -3.12
C ALA A 34 -9.24 -0.16 -4.50
N LEU A 35 -7.98 -0.12 -4.96
CA LEU A 35 -7.66 0.37 -6.30
C LEU A 35 -8.32 -0.47 -7.40
N ASN A 36 -8.34 -1.80 -7.27
CA ASN A 36 -8.98 -2.70 -8.24
C ASN A 36 -10.51 -2.61 -8.24
N ILE A 37 -11.13 -2.13 -7.16
CA ILE A 37 -12.56 -1.83 -7.10
C ILE A 37 -12.85 -0.48 -7.77
N LEU A 38 -12.02 0.53 -7.50
CA LEU A 38 -12.27 1.91 -7.93
C LEU A 38 -11.90 2.19 -9.38
N TYR A 39 -10.93 1.47 -9.93
CA TYR A 39 -10.31 1.81 -11.20
C TYR A 39 -10.20 0.60 -12.14
N SER A 40 -10.04 0.87 -13.43
CA SER A 40 -9.69 -0.17 -14.40
C SER A 40 -8.36 -0.82 -14.05
N LYS A 41 -8.18 -2.10 -14.39
CA LYS A 41 -6.96 -2.87 -14.11
C LYS A 41 -5.68 -2.09 -14.43
N LYS A 42 -5.60 -1.51 -15.63
CA LYS A 42 -4.44 -0.73 -16.08
C LYS A 42 -4.13 0.47 -15.19
N LEU A 43 -5.16 1.17 -14.70
CA LEU A 43 -4.95 2.30 -13.80
C LEU A 43 -4.67 1.82 -12.37
N ALA A 44 -5.38 0.82 -11.87
CA ALA A 44 -5.18 0.25 -10.54
C ALA A 44 -3.72 -0.20 -10.33
N ASP A 45 -3.12 -0.87 -11.33
CA ASP A 45 -1.75 -1.38 -11.27
C ASP A 45 -0.69 -0.26 -11.24
N ARG A 46 -0.99 0.92 -11.82
CA ARG A 46 -0.03 2.04 -11.94
C ARG A 46 -0.34 3.22 -11.02
N TRP A 47 -1.50 3.27 -10.39
CA TRP A 47 -1.99 4.44 -9.66
C TRP A 47 -0.99 4.95 -8.60
N VAL A 48 -0.34 4.03 -7.88
CA VAL A 48 0.64 4.39 -6.84
C VAL A 48 1.93 5.00 -7.40
N GLN A 49 2.22 4.79 -8.69
CA GLN A 49 3.45 5.22 -9.36
C GLN A 49 3.29 6.53 -10.13
N ILE A 50 2.06 7.03 -10.28
CA ILE A 50 1.77 8.24 -11.05
C ILE A 50 1.59 9.42 -10.07
N PRO A 51 2.10 10.63 -10.38
CA PRO A 51 1.83 11.82 -9.59
C PRO A 51 0.33 12.02 -9.38
N ASN A 52 -0.06 12.32 -8.15
CA ASN A 52 -1.47 12.42 -7.80
C ASN A 52 -1.79 13.83 -7.30
N THR A 53 -2.84 14.42 -7.88
CA THR A 53 -3.24 15.81 -7.61
C THR A 53 -3.95 16.00 -6.27
N ASN A 54 -4.24 14.93 -5.53
CA ASN A 54 -4.77 15.07 -4.18
C ASN A 54 -3.76 15.84 -3.31
N PRO A 55 -4.16 16.93 -2.63
CA PRO A 55 -3.27 17.75 -1.80
C PRO A 55 -2.46 16.97 -0.78
N MET A 56 -3.00 15.85 -0.29
CA MET A 56 -2.32 14.92 0.61
C MET A 56 -0.94 14.47 0.10
N PHE A 57 -0.76 14.37 -1.22
CA PHE A 57 0.50 13.90 -1.82
C PHE A 57 1.47 15.02 -2.16
N GLY A 58 1.06 16.29 -2.09
CA GLY A 58 1.95 17.42 -2.38
C GLY A 58 2.57 17.39 -3.79
N GLY A 59 1.86 16.81 -4.77
CA GLY A 59 2.35 16.65 -6.15
C GLY A 59 3.24 15.43 -6.39
N GLU A 60 3.58 14.66 -5.35
CA GLU A 60 4.33 13.42 -5.49
C GLU A 60 3.44 12.22 -5.84
N THR A 61 4.06 11.08 -6.10
CA THR A 61 3.35 9.80 -6.26
C THR A 61 2.87 9.29 -4.90
N PRO A 62 1.74 8.56 -4.83
CA PRO A 62 1.31 7.89 -3.60
C PRO A 62 2.37 6.92 -3.03
N LEU A 63 3.17 6.28 -3.89
CA LEU A 63 4.28 5.42 -3.47
C LEU A 63 5.36 6.20 -2.72
N THR A 64 5.83 7.33 -3.27
CA THR A 64 6.81 8.20 -2.61
C THR A 64 6.30 8.65 -1.24
N TYR A 65 5.03 9.07 -1.19
CA TYR A 65 4.37 9.47 0.07
C TYR A 65 4.36 8.34 1.11
N MET A 66 4.00 7.11 0.71
CA MET A 66 3.99 5.95 1.61
C MET A 66 5.39 5.54 2.09
N ILE A 67 6.41 5.63 1.23
CA ILE A 67 7.79 5.32 1.60
C ILE A 67 8.30 6.35 2.63
N ARG A 68 8.11 7.65 2.35
CA ARG A 68 8.57 8.73 3.24
C ARG A 68 7.86 8.70 4.60
N GLY A 69 6.54 8.50 4.62
CA GLY A 69 5.75 8.55 5.85
C GLY A 69 5.51 7.20 6.52
N GLY A 70 6.05 6.10 5.98
CA GLY A 70 5.93 4.77 6.56
C GLY A 70 4.49 4.30 6.80
N MET A 71 4.26 3.62 7.92
CA MET A 71 2.96 3.03 8.24
C MET A 71 1.82 4.07 8.39
N PRO A 72 2.02 5.22 9.08
CA PRO A 72 0.99 6.26 9.13
C PRO A 72 0.56 6.75 7.74
N ALA A 73 1.51 6.91 6.81
CA ALA A 73 1.19 7.29 5.44
C ALA A 73 0.40 6.20 4.70
N MET A 74 0.79 4.93 4.83
CA MET A 74 0.02 3.80 4.27
C MET A 74 -1.42 3.77 4.80
N LEU A 75 -1.62 4.01 6.10
CA LEU A 75 -2.94 4.06 6.70
C LEU A 75 -3.79 5.20 6.11
N ARG A 76 -3.24 6.41 5.96
CA ARG A 76 -3.97 7.53 5.33
C ARG A 76 -4.35 7.23 3.87
N VAL A 77 -3.46 6.58 3.11
CA VAL A 77 -3.77 6.20 1.71
C VAL A 77 -4.91 5.18 1.69
N ARG A 78 -4.88 4.20 2.60
CA ARG A 78 -5.97 3.23 2.75
C ARG A 78 -7.30 3.94 3.06
N GLN A 79 -7.32 4.85 4.03
CA GLN A 79 -8.52 5.62 4.39
C GLN A 79 -9.04 6.47 3.23
N LEU A 80 -8.16 7.11 2.47
CA LEU A 80 -8.53 7.87 1.27
C LEU A 80 -9.26 7.01 0.24
N LEU A 81 -8.73 5.81 -0.04
CA LEU A 81 -9.35 4.88 -0.99
C LEU A 81 -10.64 4.27 -0.44
N ASP A 82 -10.70 4.03 0.87
CA ASP A 82 -11.90 3.53 1.54
C ASP A 82 -13.04 4.55 1.52
N ALA A 83 -12.75 5.83 1.71
CA ALA A 83 -13.72 6.90 1.55
C ALA A 83 -14.26 6.97 0.12
N ARG A 84 -13.39 6.77 -0.89
CA ARG A 84 -13.78 6.79 -2.31
C ARG A 84 -14.68 5.62 -2.72
N ARG A 85 -14.57 4.46 -2.05
CA ARG A 85 -15.44 3.30 -2.34
C ARG A 85 -16.82 3.37 -1.67
N GLY A 86 -17.16 4.50 -1.06
CA GLY A 86 -18.45 4.74 -0.40
C GLY A 86 -18.41 4.71 1.13
N GLY A 87 -17.23 4.57 1.75
CA GLY A 87 -17.09 4.40 3.20
C GLY A 87 -17.64 3.06 3.68
N GLN A 88 -16.88 2.34 4.50
CA GLN A 88 -17.45 1.33 5.39
C GLN A 88 -17.22 1.81 6.81
#